data_AF-A0A918K8I8-F1
#
_entry.id   AF-A0A918K8I8-F1
#
_cell.length_a   1.000
_cell.length_b   1.000
_cell.length_c   1.000
_cell.angle_alpha   90.00
_cell.angle_beta   90.00
_cell.angle_gamma   90.00
#
_symmetry.space_group_name_H-M   'P 1'
#
loop_
_entity.id
_entity.type
_entity.pdbx_description
1 polymer ?
#
loop_
_entity_poly.entity_id
_entity_poly.type
_entity_poly.pdbx_seq_one_letter_code
_entity_poly.pdbx_strand_id
1 'polypeptide(L)'
;MRNRSRAVEGAGDDSTEPGDGPGGRPGDRSGGGSWDRPGSRHGGGSGGSGGSGNVDETTAAELPDGRVCFDTRNDAPSPGTRADARSRDGGRTLVKPFRPQAGLVAPVVECSVLQLRDPDVLLLSGPADPGFRAPMTLRASTDGGTTWQPVRTVDGLPAAYSDLVRVDARTVGLLHGAGDFGVYGTITFRRVPVTRLTRSLPGAPADVQSAHDL
;
A
#
# COMPACT_ATOMS: atom_id res chain seq x y z
N MET A 1 36.32 -13.60 -26.36
CA MET A 1 36.83 -12.34 -25.77
C MET A 1 36.35 -12.27 -24.32
N ARG A 2 37.27 -12.40 -23.36
CA ARG A 2 36.98 -12.27 -21.92
C ARG A 2 37.40 -10.87 -21.49
N ASN A 3 36.51 -10.10 -20.89
CA ASN A 3 36.87 -8.83 -20.26
C ASN A 3 36.65 -8.96 -18.75
N ARG A 4 37.75 -8.91 -17.99
CA ARG A 4 37.75 -8.80 -16.53
C ARG A 4 37.95 -7.32 -16.20
N SER A 5 37.06 -6.75 -15.40
CA SER A 5 37.26 -5.44 -14.78
C SER A 5 37.31 -5.61 -13.26
N ARG A 6 38.27 -4.90 -12.69
CA ARG A 6 38.92 -5.05 -11.39
C ARG A 6 38.11 -4.37 -10.28
N ALA A 7 38.05 -5.00 -9.10
CA ALA A 7 37.55 -4.39 -7.87
C ALA A 7 38.51 -3.29 -7.38
N VAL A 8 37.93 -2.21 -6.82
CA VAL A 8 38.64 -1.21 -6.02
C VAL A 8 37.95 -1.20 -4.65
N GLU A 9 38.70 -1.55 -3.62
CA GLU A 9 38.33 -1.40 -2.21
C GLU A 9 38.87 -0.06 -1.67
N GLY A 10 38.12 0.52 -0.73
CA GLY A 10 38.69 1.27 0.39
C GLY A 10 38.72 2.80 0.29
N ALA A 11 37.65 3.44 0.78
CA ALA A 11 37.75 4.72 1.47
C ALA A 11 36.69 4.73 2.57
N GLY A 12 37.12 4.75 3.83
CA GLY A 12 36.23 4.94 4.98
C GLY A 12 35.89 6.41 5.15
N ASP A 13 34.66 6.70 5.54
CA ASP A 13 34.26 7.99 6.07
C ASP A 13 33.87 7.86 7.55
N ASP A 14 34.80 8.29 8.41
CA ASP A 14 34.47 8.81 9.73
C ASP A 14 33.89 10.21 9.53
N SER A 15 32.64 10.42 9.92
CA SER A 15 32.12 11.75 10.20
C SER A 15 31.08 11.66 11.31
N THR A 16 31.57 11.96 12.50
CA THR A 16 30.88 12.23 13.75
C THR A 16 29.90 13.41 13.58
N GLU A 17 28.62 13.23 13.95
CA GLU A 17 27.66 14.34 13.98
C GLU A 17 27.86 15.23 15.24
N PRO A 18 27.83 16.56 15.13
CA PRO A 18 27.90 17.44 16.28
C PRO A 18 26.50 17.86 16.79
N GLY A 19 26.24 17.50 18.06
CA GLY A 19 25.74 18.39 19.12
C GLY A 19 24.36 19.05 19.01
N ASP A 20 23.41 18.52 19.79
CA ASP A 20 22.15 19.17 20.18
C ASP A 20 22.32 20.51 20.91
N GLY A 21 21.44 21.47 20.62
CA GLY A 21 21.23 22.70 21.38
C GLY A 21 19.80 23.25 21.22
N PRO A 22 19.20 23.89 22.25
CA PRO A 22 17.76 23.76 22.54
C PRO A 22 16.90 24.94 22.05
N GLY A 23 15.66 24.68 21.64
CA GLY A 23 14.65 25.74 21.47
C GLY A 23 13.33 25.30 20.83
N GLY A 24 12.26 25.24 21.64
CA GLY A 24 10.87 25.46 21.22
C GLY A 24 10.07 24.26 20.70
N ARG A 25 9.10 23.78 21.49
CA ARG A 25 7.91 23.04 21.00
C ARG A 25 6.75 24.04 20.84
N PRO A 26 5.85 23.83 19.87
CA PRO A 26 4.50 23.40 20.27
C PRO A 26 3.89 22.37 19.30
N GLY A 27 2.87 21.63 19.75
CA GLY A 27 1.98 20.95 18.83
C GLY A 27 1.31 21.99 17.93
N ASP A 28 1.45 21.86 16.62
CA ASP A 28 0.85 22.77 15.66
C ASP A 28 0.57 22.06 14.32
N ARG A 29 -0.49 22.52 13.66
CA ARG A 29 -0.79 22.24 12.26
C ARG A 29 0.32 22.88 11.39
N SER A 30 1.45 22.20 11.29
CA SER A 30 2.52 22.57 10.38
C SER A 30 3.29 21.31 9.97
N GLY A 31 3.54 21.18 8.67
CA GLY A 31 4.24 20.05 8.09
C GLY A 31 5.66 19.91 8.66
N GLY A 32 6.04 18.67 8.97
CA GLY A 32 7.41 18.27 9.28
C GLY A 32 7.79 18.41 10.77
N GLY A 33 7.22 17.58 11.63
CA GLY A 33 7.66 17.39 13.01
C GLY A 33 8.61 16.18 13.18
N SER A 34 9.29 16.14 14.34
CA SER A 34 10.20 15.07 14.77
C SER A 34 9.55 13.67 14.67
N TRP A 35 10.28 12.72 14.10
CA TRP A 35 9.85 11.33 13.94
C TRP A 35 10.11 10.54 15.22
N ASP A 36 9.08 10.33 16.04
CA ASP A 36 9.13 9.28 17.05
C ASP A 36 9.18 7.93 16.32
N ARG A 37 10.19 7.10 16.59
CA ARG A 37 10.16 5.68 16.20
C ARG A 37 9.34 4.93 17.25
N PRO A 38 8.06 4.59 17.00
CA PRO A 38 7.34 3.70 17.90
C PRO A 38 8.13 2.39 18.03
N GLY A 39 8.24 1.89 19.25
CA GLY A 39 9.16 0.82 19.67
C GLY A 39 9.28 -0.32 18.66
N SER A 40 10.35 -0.29 17.89
CA SER A 40 10.69 -1.33 16.92
C SER A 40 11.26 -2.54 17.66
N ARG A 41 10.38 -3.41 18.15
CA ARG A 41 10.73 -4.81 18.42
C ARG A 41 9.85 -5.75 17.60
N HIS A 42 9.82 -5.50 16.29
CA HIS A 42 9.54 -6.53 15.31
C HIS A 42 10.73 -6.52 14.35
N GLY A 43 11.55 -7.57 14.46
CA GLY A 43 12.90 -7.61 13.92
C GLY A 43 12.93 -7.53 12.41
N GLY A 44 13.54 -6.47 11.89
CA GLY A 44 14.21 -6.48 10.58
C GLY A 44 15.52 -7.26 10.66
N GLY A 45 15.45 -8.51 11.13
CA GLY A 45 16.58 -9.40 11.24
C GLY A 45 16.14 -10.80 10.89
N SER A 46 16.82 -11.41 9.92
CA SER A 46 16.81 -12.86 9.73
C SER A 46 17.27 -13.53 11.04
N GLY A 47 16.33 -13.81 11.92
CA GLY A 47 16.58 -14.33 13.26
C GLY A 47 15.26 -14.62 13.95
N GLY A 48 14.88 -15.90 13.92
CA GLY A 48 13.53 -16.37 14.21
C GLY A 48 12.95 -15.96 15.56
N SER A 49 11.68 -15.57 15.53
CA SER A 49 10.72 -15.80 16.61
C SER A 49 9.32 -15.98 16.00
N GLY A 50 8.94 -17.22 15.75
CA GLY A 50 7.56 -17.76 15.83
C GLY A 50 6.37 -16.99 15.23
N GLY A 51 6.55 -16.08 14.27
CA GLY A 51 5.48 -15.38 13.56
C GLY A 51 5.61 -15.60 12.06
N SER A 52 4.65 -16.29 11.47
CA SER A 52 4.59 -16.71 10.07
C SER A 52 4.40 -15.53 9.09
N GLY A 53 5.48 -14.83 8.73
CA GLY A 53 5.46 -13.83 7.65
C GLY A 53 6.86 -13.27 7.36
N ASN A 54 7.17 -13.05 6.08
CA ASN A 54 8.32 -12.26 5.63
C ASN A 54 7.73 -10.95 5.11
N VAL A 55 7.49 -10.03 6.05
CA VAL A 55 6.74 -8.78 5.81
C VAL A 55 7.68 -7.60 5.71
N ASP A 56 7.50 -6.76 4.70
CA ASP A 56 8.38 -5.63 4.39
C ASP A 56 7.59 -4.38 3.93
N GLU A 57 7.15 -4.36 2.67
CA GLU A 57 6.57 -3.22 1.97
C GLU A 57 5.13 -3.01 2.44
N THR A 58 4.96 -2.07 3.38
CA THR A 58 3.73 -1.87 4.16
C THR A 58 3.10 -0.51 3.88
N THR A 59 1.79 -0.48 3.64
CA THR A 59 0.98 0.74 3.54
C THR A 59 -0.10 0.74 4.62
N ALA A 60 -0.63 1.93 4.96
CA ALA A 60 -1.55 2.09 6.07
C ALA A 60 -2.69 3.07 5.76
N ALA A 61 -3.88 2.78 6.29
CA ALA A 61 -5.03 3.66 6.23
C ALA A 61 -5.76 3.68 7.57
N GLU A 62 -6.18 4.87 8.03
CA GLU A 62 -7.05 5.00 9.18
C GLU A 62 -8.50 4.64 8.79
N LEU A 63 -9.10 3.68 9.48
CA LEU A 63 -10.49 3.25 9.31
C LEU A 63 -11.47 4.25 9.97
N PRO A 64 -12.78 4.23 9.61
CA PRO A 64 -13.76 5.18 10.15
C PRO A 64 -13.92 5.14 11.68
N ASP A 65 -13.53 4.04 12.33
CA ASP A 65 -13.56 3.89 13.79
C ASP A 65 -12.25 4.27 14.50
N GLY A 66 -11.32 4.91 13.79
CA GLY A 66 -10.04 5.39 14.32
C GLY A 66 -8.95 4.31 14.42
N ARG A 67 -9.23 3.06 14.04
CA ARG A 67 -8.18 2.03 13.93
C ARG A 67 -7.30 2.30 12.71
N VAL A 68 -6.01 1.98 12.81
CA VAL A 68 -5.13 1.94 11.64
C VAL A 68 -5.11 0.52 11.06
N CYS A 69 -5.40 0.41 9.77
CA CYS A 69 -5.27 -0.79 8.96
C CYS A 69 -3.94 -0.77 8.24
N PHE A 70 -3.10 -1.80 8.48
CA PHE A 70 -1.88 -2.04 7.71
C PHE A 70 -2.12 -3.17 6.72
N ASP A 71 -1.71 -2.97 5.47
CA ASP A 71 -1.55 -4.01 4.45
C ASP A 71 -0.05 -4.11 4.11
N THR A 72 0.47 -5.33 4.00
CA THR A 72 1.89 -5.54 3.76
C THR A 72 2.13 -6.67 2.76
N ARG A 73 3.19 -6.51 1.97
CA ARG A 73 3.74 -7.60 1.17
C ARG A 73 4.20 -8.72 2.10
N ASN A 74 3.96 -9.95 1.69
CA ASN A 74 4.39 -11.14 2.40
C ASN A 74 5.05 -12.12 1.43
N ASP A 75 6.35 -12.34 1.60
CA ASP A 75 7.18 -13.23 0.78
C ASP A 75 7.54 -14.54 1.52
N ALA A 76 6.76 -14.90 2.54
CA ALA A 76 6.92 -16.17 3.24
C ALA A 76 6.05 -17.26 2.60
N PRO A 77 6.47 -18.54 2.65
CA PRO A 77 5.61 -19.67 2.34
C PRO A 77 4.35 -19.65 3.22
N SER A 78 3.23 -19.24 2.64
CA SER A 78 1.99 -18.98 3.36
C SER A 78 0.78 -19.01 2.41
N PRO A 79 -0.45 -19.06 2.92
CA PRO A 79 -1.66 -19.11 2.08
C PRO A 79 -1.92 -17.86 1.23
N GLY A 80 -1.15 -16.77 1.40
CA GLY A 80 -1.33 -15.53 0.64
C GLY A 80 -0.09 -14.64 0.68
N THR A 81 0.13 -13.89 -0.40
CA THR A 81 1.25 -12.97 -0.60
C THR A 81 1.03 -11.59 0.03
N ARG A 82 -0.15 -11.38 0.63
CA ARG A 82 -0.48 -10.22 1.46
C ARG A 82 -0.65 -10.63 2.90
N ALA A 83 -0.33 -9.75 3.82
CA ALA A 83 -0.70 -9.87 5.22
C ALA A 83 -1.25 -8.55 5.73
N ASP A 84 -2.04 -8.61 6.81
CA ASP A 84 -2.59 -7.40 7.43
C ASP A 84 -2.41 -7.41 8.95
N ALA A 85 -2.38 -6.20 9.51
CA ALA A 85 -2.43 -5.97 10.95
C ALA A 85 -3.29 -4.74 11.25
N ARG A 86 -3.67 -4.60 12.53
CA ARG A 86 -4.50 -3.49 13.01
C ARG A 86 -3.87 -2.84 14.23
N SER A 87 -4.00 -1.52 14.35
CA SER A 87 -3.64 -0.76 15.55
C SER A 87 -4.84 0.06 16.04
N ARG A 88 -4.89 0.31 17.35
CA ARG A 88 -5.89 1.16 18.03
C ARG A 88 -5.30 2.45 18.60
N ASP A 89 -3.99 2.65 18.46
CA ASP A 89 -3.23 3.71 19.14
C ASP A 89 -2.37 4.51 18.16
N GLY A 90 -2.88 4.70 16.94
CA GLY A 90 -2.20 5.46 15.89
C GLY A 90 -0.96 4.76 15.31
N GLY A 91 -0.86 3.44 15.45
CA GLY A 91 0.25 2.64 14.92
C GLY A 91 1.38 2.37 15.89
N ARG A 92 1.23 2.70 17.18
CA ARG A 92 2.29 2.47 18.19
C ARG A 92 2.39 1.00 18.57
N THR A 93 1.26 0.31 18.64
CA THR A 93 1.18 -1.14 18.88
C THR A 93 0.21 -1.82 17.92
N LEU A 94 0.51 -3.08 17.61
CA LEU A 94 -0.39 -3.95 16.85
C LEU A 94 -1.30 -4.72 17.80
N VAL A 95 -2.60 -4.77 17.48
CA VAL A 95 -3.58 -5.56 18.23
C VAL A 95 -3.26 -7.06 18.15
N LYS A 96 -2.78 -7.51 16.99
CA LYS A 96 -2.24 -8.85 16.72
C LYS A 96 -1.08 -8.71 15.72
N PRO A 97 -0.11 -9.66 15.69
CA PRO A 97 0.89 -9.71 14.63
C PRO A 97 0.25 -9.79 13.24
N PHE A 98 1.03 -9.44 12.21
CA PHE A 98 0.62 -9.60 10.82
C PHE A 98 0.13 -11.01 10.53
N ARG A 99 -0.96 -11.13 9.76
CA ARG A 99 -1.56 -12.40 9.36
C ARG A 99 -1.75 -12.46 7.85
N PRO A 100 -1.36 -13.57 7.19
CA PRO A 100 -1.61 -13.74 5.77
C PRO A 100 -3.11 -13.64 5.41
N GLN A 101 -3.43 -12.91 4.34
CA GLN A 101 -4.77 -12.79 3.78
C GLN A 101 -4.94 -13.72 2.58
N ALA A 102 -5.37 -14.97 2.82
CA ALA A 102 -5.56 -15.95 1.74
C ALA A 102 -6.59 -15.52 0.68
N GLY A 103 -7.59 -14.71 1.07
CA GLY A 103 -8.61 -14.19 0.17
C GLY A 103 -8.16 -13.01 -0.70
N LEU A 104 -6.97 -12.45 -0.45
CA LEU A 104 -6.46 -11.30 -1.16
C LEU A 104 -5.33 -11.71 -2.12
N VAL A 105 -5.72 -11.94 -3.37
CA VAL A 105 -4.81 -12.41 -4.43
C VAL A 105 -3.93 -11.26 -4.93
N ALA A 106 -2.62 -11.42 -4.89
CA ALA A 106 -1.64 -10.52 -5.51
C ALA A 106 -0.34 -11.30 -5.75
N PRO A 107 0.58 -10.82 -6.60
CA PRO A 107 1.94 -11.34 -6.61
C PRO A 107 2.73 -10.73 -5.45
N VAL A 108 3.99 -11.16 -5.28
CA VAL A 108 4.92 -10.58 -4.31
C VAL A 108 5.40 -9.20 -4.80
N VAL A 109 4.73 -8.14 -4.36
CA VAL A 109 4.97 -6.73 -4.71
C VAL A 109 4.26 -5.81 -3.72
N GLU A 110 4.75 -4.60 -3.47
CA GLU A 110 4.01 -3.55 -2.76
C GLU A 110 2.62 -3.26 -3.36
N CYS A 111 1.67 -2.93 -2.48
CA CYS A 111 0.31 -2.49 -2.81
C CYS A 111 -0.05 -1.30 -1.90
N SER A 112 -0.89 -0.39 -2.38
CA SER A 112 -1.31 0.78 -1.63
C SER A 112 -2.75 0.66 -1.14
N VAL A 113 -2.96 0.98 0.14
CA VAL A 113 -4.26 1.00 0.79
C VAL A 113 -4.70 2.44 1.08
N LEU A 114 -5.95 2.77 0.74
CA LEU A 114 -6.53 4.10 0.96
C LEU A 114 -7.96 4.00 1.46
N GLN A 115 -8.27 4.62 2.60
CA GLN A 115 -9.65 4.73 3.09
C GLN A 115 -10.31 6.00 2.54
N LEU A 116 -11.43 5.82 1.83
CA LEU A 116 -12.36 6.89 1.49
C LEU A 116 -13.30 7.16 2.68
N ARG A 117 -13.72 8.42 2.88
CA ARG A 117 -14.67 8.83 3.93
C ARG A 117 -16.08 9.16 3.40
N ASP A 118 -16.18 9.30 2.09
CA ASP A 118 -17.43 9.59 1.38
C ASP A 118 -17.28 9.06 -0.05
N PRO A 119 -17.80 7.87 -0.37
CA PRO A 119 -18.37 6.90 0.57
C PRO A 119 -17.30 6.25 1.46
N ASP A 120 -17.73 5.64 2.57
CA ASP A 120 -16.87 4.86 3.47
C ASP A 120 -16.47 3.52 2.83
N VAL A 121 -15.35 3.54 2.10
CA VAL A 121 -14.82 2.36 1.38
C VAL A 121 -13.30 2.34 1.52
N LEU A 122 -12.76 1.19 1.90
CA LEU A 122 -11.33 0.93 1.89
C LEU A 122 -10.94 0.42 0.49
N LEU A 123 -9.95 1.03 -0.12
CA LEU A 123 -9.42 0.64 -1.42
C LEU A 123 -8.03 0.02 -1.28
N LEU A 124 -7.72 -0.93 -2.16
CA LEU A 124 -6.39 -1.47 -2.37
C LEU A 124 -6.06 -1.42 -3.86
N SER A 125 -4.89 -0.88 -4.22
CA SER A 125 -4.32 -1.01 -5.56
C SER A 125 -3.20 -2.02 -5.59
N GLY A 126 -3.17 -2.83 -6.64
CA GLY A 126 -2.04 -3.69 -6.94
C GLY A 126 -2.34 -4.63 -8.10
N PRO A 127 -1.34 -5.37 -8.59
CA PRO A 127 -1.56 -6.41 -9.59
C PRO A 127 -2.48 -7.52 -9.06
N ALA A 128 -3.27 -8.13 -9.96
CA ALA A 128 -4.31 -9.08 -9.57
C ALA A 128 -4.04 -10.55 -9.88
N ASP A 129 -2.95 -10.86 -10.59
CA ASP A 129 -2.51 -12.23 -10.81
C ASP A 129 -1.56 -12.69 -9.69
N PRO A 130 -1.71 -13.92 -9.16
CA PRO A 130 -0.86 -14.42 -8.07
C PRO A 130 0.60 -14.69 -8.48
N GLY A 131 0.86 -14.98 -9.76
CA GLY A 131 2.18 -15.32 -10.29
C GLY A 131 2.82 -14.22 -11.12
N PHE A 132 2.02 -13.26 -11.61
CA PHE A 132 2.48 -12.22 -12.51
C PHE A 132 2.13 -10.82 -12.01
N ARG A 133 3.04 -9.90 -12.26
CA ARG A 133 2.83 -8.46 -12.04
C ARG A 133 1.94 -7.87 -13.15
N ALA A 134 0.68 -8.29 -13.18
CA ALA A 134 -0.41 -7.78 -14.01
C ALA A 134 -1.76 -8.38 -13.50
N PRO A 135 -2.92 -7.92 -13.96
CA PRO A 135 -3.19 -6.54 -14.39
C PRO A 135 -3.34 -5.62 -13.16
N MET A 136 -3.07 -4.31 -13.31
CA MET A 136 -3.28 -3.33 -12.23
C MET A 136 -4.78 -3.23 -11.92
N THR A 137 -5.17 -3.57 -10.69
CA THR A 137 -6.57 -3.68 -10.29
C THR A 137 -6.81 -3.00 -8.96
N LEU A 138 -7.90 -2.25 -8.89
CA LEU A 138 -8.45 -1.69 -7.67
C LEU A 138 -9.46 -2.68 -7.07
N ARG A 139 -9.29 -2.94 -5.79
CA ARG A 139 -10.19 -3.71 -4.94
C ARG A 139 -10.80 -2.81 -3.89
N ALA A 140 -12.02 -3.13 -3.49
CA ALA A 140 -12.73 -2.42 -2.45
C ALA A 140 -13.10 -3.36 -1.30
N SER A 141 -13.14 -2.81 -0.10
CA SER A 141 -13.66 -3.45 1.10
C SER A 141 -14.59 -2.48 1.84
N THR A 142 -15.71 -3.01 2.30
CA THR A 142 -16.71 -2.30 3.12
C THR A 142 -16.75 -2.82 4.56
N ASP A 143 -15.85 -3.72 4.92
CA ASP A 143 -15.76 -4.38 6.24
C ASP A 143 -14.38 -4.20 6.90
N GLY A 144 -13.71 -3.09 6.56
CA GLY A 144 -12.42 -2.71 7.14
C GLY A 144 -11.25 -3.59 6.71
N GLY A 145 -11.30 -4.11 5.48
CA GLY A 145 -10.25 -4.94 4.87
C GLY A 145 -10.30 -6.40 5.29
N THR A 146 -11.46 -6.90 5.73
CA THR A 146 -11.68 -8.32 6.06
C THR A 146 -11.96 -9.12 4.80
N THR A 147 -12.81 -8.59 3.93
CA THR A 147 -13.07 -9.11 2.60
C THR A 147 -12.81 -8.07 1.53
N TRP A 148 -12.38 -8.51 0.35
CA TRP A 148 -12.00 -7.66 -0.77
C TRP A 148 -12.68 -8.14 -2.04
N GLN A 149 -13.21 -7.19 -2.81
CA GLN A 149 -13.78 -7.46 -4.13
C GLN A 149 -13.10 -6.60 -5.20
N PRO A 150 -12.70 -7.17 -6.35
CA PRO A 150 -12.24 -6.37 -7.49
C PRO A 150 -13.37 -5.44 -7.96
N VAL A 151 -13.08 -4.15 -8.10
CA VAL A 151 -14.05 -3.15 -8.58
C VAL A 151 -13.64 -2.55 -9.91
N ARG A 152 -12.35 -2.51 -10.22
CA ARG A 152 -11.86 -1.95 -11.49
C ARG A 152 -10.47 -2.48 -11.85
N THR A 153 -10.34 -3.12 -13.01
CA THR A 153 -9.03 -3.24 -13.68
C THR A 153 -8.71 -1.92 -14.38
N VAL A 154 -7.60 -1.30 -14.01
CA VAL A 154 -7.19 0.02 -14.53
C VAL A 154 -6.35 -0.14 -15.78
N ASP A 155 -5.34 -1.01 -15.73
CA ASP A 155 -4.44 -1.31 -16.85
C ASP A 155 -4.21 -2.82 -16.93
N GLY A 156 -4.38 -3.39 -18.13
CA GLY A 156 -4.27 -4.83 -18.40
C GLY A 156 -2.84 -5.34 -18.62
N LEU A 157 -1.89 -4.42 -18.78
CA LEU A 157 -0.48 -4.68 -19.07
C LEU A 157 0.34 -4.92 -17.80
N PRO A 158 1.64 -5.27 -17.92
CA PRO A 158 2.55 -5.32 -16.78
C PRO A 158 2.42 -4.11 -15.85
N ALA A 159 2.27 -4.38 -14.55
CA ALA A 159 2.10 -3.39 -13.51
C ALA A 159 2.79 -3.80 -12.21
N ALA A 160 3.43 -2.86 -11.53
CA ALA A 160 4.14 -3.14 -10.27
C ALA A 160 3.63 -2.26 -9.12
N TYR A 161 4.56 -1.70 -8.34
CA TYR A 161 4.33 -0.78 -7.23
C TYR A 161 3.28 0.26 -7.58
N SER A 162 2.47 0.62 -6.59
CA SER A 162 1.34 1.52 -6.79
C SER A 162 1.11 2.42 -5.59
N ASP A 163 0.54 3.59 -5.82
CA ASP A 163 0.12 4.47 -4.75
C ASP A 163 -1.23 5.13 -5.06
N LEU A 164 -2.09 5.20 -4.04
CA LEU A 164 -3.43 5.75 -4.12
C LEU A 164 -3.51 7.08 -3.37
N VAL A 165 -4.19 8.05 -3.99
CA VAL A 165 -4.50 9.32 -3.34
C VAL A 165 -5.94 9.74 -3.63
N ARG A 166 -6.60 10.33 -2.64
CA ARG A 166 -7.86 11.05 -2.85
C ARG A 166 -7.51 12.40 -3.50
N VAL A 167 -7.72 12.54 -4.80
CA VAL A 167 -7.42 13.80 -5.52
C VAL A 167 -8.47 14.86 -5.19
N ASP A 168 -9.74 14.45 -5.16
CA ASP A 168 -10.88 15.31 -4.82
C ASP A 168 -12.08 14.45 -4.38
N ALA A 169 -13.22 15.10 -4.11
CA ALA A 169 -14.44 14.42 -3.67
C ALA A 169 -14.94 13.36 -4.66
N ARG A 170 -14.58 13.43 -5.95
CA ARG A 170 -15.10 12.52 -7.00
C ARG A 170 -14.02 11.68 -7.66
N THR A 171 -12.75 11.86 -7.29
CA THR A 171 -11.62 11.27 -8.00
C THR A 171 -10.62 10.63 -7.04
N VAL A 172 -10.27 9.37 -7.34
CA VAL A 172 -9.08 8.71 -6.80
C VAL A 172 -7.98 8.76 -7.87
N GLY A 173 -6.79 9.18 -7.46
CA GLY A 173 -5.58 9.10 -8.25
C GLY A 173 -4.85 7.79 -7.95
N LEU A 174 -4.35 7.15 -9.00
CA LEU A 174 -3.50 5.97 -8.92
C LEU A 174 -2.21 6.27 -9.66
N LEU A 175 -1.08 6.24 -8.96
CA LEU A 175 0.25 6.21 -9.55
C LEU A 175 0.72 4.75 -9.56
N HIS A 176 1.27 4.24 -10.65
CA HIS A 176 1.87 2.90 -10.64
C HIS A 176 2.96 2.70 -11.68
N GLY A 177 3.86 1.75 -11.39
CA GLY A 177 4.79 1.22 -12.39
C GLY A 177 4.04 0.46 -13.47
N ALA A 178 4.39 0.71 -14.73
CA ALA A 178 3.78 0.09 -15.90
C ALA A 178 4.80 -0.14 -17.03
N GLY A 179 4.39 -0.81 -18.09
CA GLY A 179 5.14 -0.88 -19.35
C GLY A 179 4.57 -1.94 -20.28
N ASP A 180 4.93 -1.85 -21.57
CA ASP A 180 4.34 -2.72 -22.60
C ASP A 180 4.86 -4.17 -22.51
N PHE A 181 6.16 -4.33 -22.22
CA PHE A 181 6.85 -5.63 -22.20
C PHE A 181 7.50 -5.95 -20.84
N GLY A 182 7.30 -5.09 -19.84
CA GLY A 182 7.92 -5.25 -18.53
C GLY A 182 7.43 -4.20 -17.54
N VAL A 183 7.66 -4.47 -16.26
CA VAL A 183 7.08 -3.69 -15.15
C VAL A 183 7.84 -2.40 -14.80
N TYR A 184 8.95 -2.14 -15.48
CA TYR A 184 9.88 -1.02 -15.21
C TYR A 184 9.98 -0.04 -16.39
N GLY A 185 8.90 0.09 -17.19
CA GLY A 185 8.89 0.96 -18.37
C GLY A 185 8.58 2.41 -18.03
N THR A 186 7.44 2.65 -17.37
CA THR A 186 6.93 3.99 -17.06
C THR A 186 6.37 4.05 -15.64
N ILE A 187 6.25 5.27 -15.12
CA ILE A 187 5.38 5.58 -13.99
C ILE A 187 4.14 6.26 -14.55
N THR A 188 2.97 5.65 -14.37
CA THR A 188 1.72 6.09 -14.96
C THR A 188 0.77 6.62 -13.89
N PHE A 189 0.18 7.80 -14.14
CA PHE A 189 -0.88 8.35 -13.29
C PHE A 189 -2.24 8.20 -13.95
N ARG A 190 -3.21 7.63 -13.24
CA ARG A 190 -4.59 7.41 -13.67
C ARG A 190 -5.55 8.10 -12.71
N ARG A 191 -6.52 8.83 -13.26
CA ARG A 191 -7.65 9.39 -12.51
C ARG A 191 -8.84 8.45 -12.65
N VAL A 192 -9.33 7.92 -11.54
CA VAL A 192 -10.46 6.99 -11.51
C VAL A 192 -11.63 7.65 -10.78
N PRO A 193 -12.80 7.81 -11.43
CA PRO A 193 -13.98 8.36 -10.76
C PRO A 193 -14.42 7.45 -9.61
N VAL A 194 -14.71 8.03 -8.45
CA VAL A 194 -15.19 7.31 -7.26
C VAL A 194 -16.44 6.47 -7.59
N THR A 195 -17.34 6.99 -8.42
CA THR A 195 -18.54 6.26 -8.86
C THR A 195 -18.22 4.95 -9.57
N ARG A 196 -17.10 4.87 -10.31
CA ARG A 196 -16.66 3.62 -10.97
C ARG A 196 -16.15 2.58 -9.98
N LEU A 197 -15.76 3.00 -8.77
CA LEU A 197 -15.25 2.12 -7.72
C LEU A 197 -16.34 1.62 -6.78
N THR A 198 -17.50 2.30 -6.76
CA THR A 198 -18.56 2.04 -5.78
C THR A 198 -19.84 1.49 -6.37
N ARG A 199 -20.07 1.60 -7.68
CA ARG A 199 -21.31 1.15 -8.36
C ARG A 199 -21.70 -0.30 -8.10
N SER A 200 -20.73 -1.21 -7.93
CA SER A 200 -20.98 -2.63 -7.69
C SER A 200 -21.05 -2.98 -6.20
N LEU A 201 -20.84 -2.02 -5.30
CA LEU A 201 -20.84 -2.26 -3.86
C LEU A 201 -22.28 -2.25 -3.31
N PRO A 202 -22.58 -3.06 -2.27
CA PRO A 202 -23.86 -3.01 -1.58
C PRO A 202 -24.19 -1.59 -1.09
N GLY A 203 -25.41 -1.11 -1.36
CA GLY A 203 -25.86 0.22 -0.94
C GLY A 203 -25.46 1.38 -1.86
N ALA A 204 -24.83 1.11 -3.01
CA ALA A 204 -24.61 2.14 -4.03
C ALA A 204 -25.96 2.68 -4.55
N PRO A 205 -26.13 4.01 -4.71
CA PRO A 205 -27.31 4.55 -5.36
C PRO A 205 -27.39 4.00 -6.78
N ALA A 206 -28.56 3.46 -7.17
CA ALA A 206 -28.80 2.98 -8.52
C ALA A 206 -28.52 4.12 -9.51
N ASP A 207 -27.69 3.86 -10.53
CA ASP A 207 -27.45 4.83 -11.59
C ASP A 207 -28.79 5.17 -12.26
N VAL A 208 -29.21 6.44 -12.20
CA VAL A 208 -30.18 6.96 -13.16
C VAL A 208 -29.48 6.92 -14.51
N GLN A 209 -29.87 5.97 -15.35
CA GLN A 209 -29.38 5.87 -16.71
C GLN A 209 -29.79 7.15 -17.45
N SER A 210 -28.85 8.07 -17.66
CA SER A 210 -29.07 9.18 -18.57
C SER A 210 -29.23 8.62 -19.97
N ALA A 211 -30.48 8.53 -20.41
CA ALA A 211 -30.84 8.32 -21.80
C ALA A 211 -30.36 9.52 -22.62
N HIS A 212 -29.16 9.41 -23.17
CA HIS A 212 -28.77 10.14 -24.36
C HIS A 212 -28.16 9.12 -25.31
N ASP A 213 -29.03 8.52 -26.10
CA ASP A 213 -28.79 8.14 -27.49
C ASP A 213 -30.18 7.97 -28.12
N LEU A 214 -30.58 8.99 -28.88
CA LEU A 214 -31.62 8.92 -29.92
C LEU A 214 -30.89 8.71 -31.25
#